data_AF-A0A1B6LJR9-F1
#
_entry.id   AF-A0A1B6LJR9-F1
#
_cell.length_a   1.000
_cell.length_b   1.000
_cell.length_c   1.000
_cell.angle_alpha   90.00
_cell.angle_beta   90.00
_cell.angle_gamma   90.00
#
_symmetry.space_group_name_H-M   'P 1'
#
loop_
_entity.id
_entity.type
_entity.pdbx_description
1 polymer ?
#
loop_
_entity_poly.entity_id
_entity_poly.type
_entity_poly.pdbx_seq_one_letter_code
_entity_poly.pdbx_strand_id
1 'polypeptide(L)'
;NQNAPHIALELLSQVPKQNYVTIRNLKVSALADVNRPDDALPILRSVLEIEGPQETKHTFCAEVVEKVKASVSKSDKKEVQQEFQRVLDQLSQLGHITDTSLDTHLCTEIDKVILNPSRPRDQRVLAAKFNSGRGRGGDYPRPLPQRQGLRDME
;
A
#
# COMPACT_ATOMS: atom_id res chain seq x y z
N ASN A 1 -14.98 15.73 11.86
CA ASN A 1 -13.94 16.17 10.93
C ASN A 1 -13.17 17.33 11.58
N GLN A 2 -11.89 17.16 11.94
CA GLN A 2 -11.11 18.15 12.72
C GLN A 2 -10.36 19.18 11.84
N ASN A 3 -10.58 19.16 10.51
CA ASN A 3 -10.06 20.13 9.53
C ASN A 3 -8.55 20.43 9.63
N ALA A 4 -7.75 19.44 10.02
CA ALA A 4 -6.30 19.55 10.16
C ALA A 4 -5.58 18.60 9.16
N PRO A 5 -5.61 18.90 7.85
CA PRO A 5 -5.08 18.00 6.82
C PRO A 5 -3.55 17.84 6.90
N HIS A 6 -2.82 18.83 7.43
CA HIS A 6 -1.38 18.75 7.64
C HIS A 6 -0.99 17.69 8.67
N ILE A 7 -1.71 17.62 9.79
CA ILE A 7 -1.50 16.57 10.82
C ILE A 7 -1.84 15.21 10.24
N ALA A 8 -2.92 15.11 9.45
CA ALA A 8 -3.29 13.87 8.80
C ALA A 8 -2.17 13.36 7.87
N LEU A 9 -1.52 14.23 7.10
CA LEU A 9 -0.39 13.84 6.26
C LEU A 9 0.82 13.35 7.07
N GLU A 10 1.13 14.01 8.19
CA GLU A 10 2.21 13.58 9.08
C GLU A 10 1.94 12.17 9.63
N LEU A 11 0.74 11.95 10.17
CA LEU A 11 0.33 10.63 10.67
C LEU A 11 0.36 9.58 9.56
N LEU A 12 -0.24 9.88 8.41
CA LEU A 12 -0.30 8.97 7.27
C LEU A 12 1.08 8.63 6.74
N SER A 13 2.08 9.51 6.87
CA SER A 13 3.45 9.22 6.44
C SER A 13 4.12 8.09 7.23
N GLN A 14 3.67 7.85 8.46
CA GLN A 14 4.23 6.83 9.37
C GLN A 14 3.52 5.47 9.26
N VAL A 15 2.37 5.41 8.58
CA VAL A 15 1.56 4.18 8.53
C VAL A 15 2.19 3.16 7.57
N PRO A 16 2.34 1.88 7.96
CA PRO A 16 2.75 0.84 7.03
C PRO A 16 1.66 0.58 5.98
N LYS A 17 2.04 0.10 4.80
CA LYS A 17 1.10 -0.26 3.71
C LYS A 17 0.31 0.94 3.14
N GLN A 18 1.04 1.96 2.70
CA GLN A 18 0.53 3.16 1.99
C GLN A 18 -0.41 2.88 0.82
N ASN A 19 -0.37 1.67 0.26
CA ASN A 19 -1.17 1.24 -0.89
C ASN A 19 -2.58 0.74 -0.54
N TYR A 20 -2.93 0.63 0.74
CA TYR A 20 -4.29 0.27 1.14
C TYR A 20 -5.29 1.35 0.72
N VAL A 21 -6.44 0.93 0.21
CA VAL A 21 -7.47 1.82 -0.37
C VAL A 21 -7.80 2.95 0.60
N THR A 22 -8.09 2.67 1.86
CA THR A 22 -8.44 3.70 2.86
C THR A 22 -7.31 4.70 3.10
N ILE A 23 -6.08 4.21 3.30
CA ILE A 23 -4.89 5.05 3.56
C ILE A 23 -4.59 5.93 2.35
N ARG A 24 -4.63 5.35 1.15
CA ARG A 24 -4.37 6.04 -0.10
C ARG A 24 -5.40 7.14 -0.36
N ASN A 25 -6.69 6.84 -0.18
CA ASN A 25 -7.77 7.82 -0.33
C ASN A 25 -7.66 8.96 0.70
N LEU A 26 -7.36 8.65 1.97
CA LEU A 26 -7.11 9.66 3.00
C LEU A 26 -5.94 10.58 2.62
N LYS A 27 -4.84 10.00 2.13
CA LYS A 27 -3.65 10.75 1.74
C LYS A 27 -3.92 11.69 0.57
N VAL A 28 -4.58 11.20 -0.48
CA VAL A 28 -4.95 12.01 -1.64
C VAL A 28 -5.94 13.12 -1.25
N SER A 29 -6.92 12.81 -0.40
CA SER A 29 -7.87 13.79 0.12
C SER A 29 -7.19 14.90 0.93
N ALA A 30 -6.22 14.53 1.79
CA ALA A 30 -5.47 15.49 2.60
C ALA A 30 -4.52 16.35 1.74
N LEU A 31 -3.90 15.79 0.69
CA LEU A 31 -3.10 16.54 -0.28
C LEU A 31 -3.94 17.58 -1.04
N ALA A 32 -5.17 17.23 -1.40
CA ALA A 32 -6.10 18.16 -2.03
C ALA A 32 -6.47 19.33 -1.10
N ASP A 33 -6.66 19.06 0.20
CA ASP A 33 -7.00 20.07 1.22
C ASP A 33 -5.87 21.07 1.48
N VAL A 34 -4.61 20.63 1.44
CA VAL A 34 -3.45 21.53 1.59
C VAL A 34 -3.07 22.25 0.29
N ASN A 35 -3.91 22.18 -0.75
CA ASN A 35 -3.67 22.74 -2.09
C ASN A 35 -2.36 22.26 -2.73
N ARG A 36 -2.04 20.97 -2.56
CA ARG A 36 -0.89 20.32 -3.22
C ARG A 36 -1.35 19.19 -4.15
N PRO A 37 -2.14 19.49 -5.20
CA PRO A 37 -2.63 18.46 -6.12
C PRO A 37 -1.50 17.79 -6.92
N ASP A 38 -0.38 18.48 -7.12
CA ASP A 38 0.82 17.98 -7.81
C ASP A 38 1.33 16.68 -7.17
N ASP A 39 1.37 16.65 -5.83
CA ASP A 39 1.86 15.50 -5.07
C ASP A 39 0.86 14.34 -5.04
N ALA A 40 -0.41 14.59 -5.41
CA ALA A 40 -1.42 13.55 -5.52
C ALA A 40 -1.29 12.77 -6.84
N LEU A 41 -0.76 13.39 -7.91
CA LEU A 41 -0.66 12.78 -9.24
C LEU A 41 0.19 11.50 -9.26
N PRO A 42 1.40 11.45 -8.64
CA PRO A 42 2.16 10.20 -8.55
C PRO A 42 1.39 9.07 -7.85
N ILE A 43 0.58 9.40 -6.84
CA ILE A 43 -0.22 8.41 -6.12
C ILE A 43 -1.34 7.86 -7.02
N LEU A 44 -2.01 8.74 -7.77
CA LEU A 44 -3.03 8.34 -8.74
C LEU A 44 -2.44 7.45 -9.85
N ARG A 45 -1.29 7.85 -10.42
CA ARG A 45 -0.59 7.06 -11.45
C ARG A 45 -0.10 5.71 -10.97
N SER A 46 0.39 5.62 -9.73
CA SER A 46 0.89 4.36 -9.17
C SER A 46 -0.13 3.23 -9.21
N VAL A 47 -1.44 3.55 -9.26
CA VAL A 47 -2.51 2.55 -9.37
C VAL A 47 -2.60 1.95 -10.76
N LEU A 48 -2.27 2.74 -11.78
CA LEU A 48 -2.28 2.34 -13.19
C LEU A 48 -1.05 1.50 -13.55
N GLU A 49 0.07 1.71 -12.85
CA GLU A 49 1.35 1.03 -13.10
C GLU A 49 1.45 -0.36 -12.44
N ILE A 50 0.53 -0.70 -11.55
CA ILE A 50 0.53 -2.02 -10.88
C ILE A 50 -0.04 -3.06 -11.85
N GLU A 51 0.85 -3.65 -12.65
CA GLU A 51 0.55 -4.78 -13.53
C GLU A 51 0.62 -6.11 -12.78
N GLY A 52 -0.39 -6.97 -12.95
CA GLY A 52 -0.40 -8.36 -12.48
C GLY A 52 -1.76 -8.84 -11.98
N PRO A 53 -1.94 -10.16 -11.82
CA PRO A 53 -3.14 -10.72 -11.22
C PRO A 53 -3.20 -10.32 -9.73
N GLN A 54 -3.90 -9.22 -9.45
CA GLN A 54 -4.22 -8.78 -8.10
C GLN A 54 -5.55 -9.42 -7.69
N GLU A 55 -5.60 -10.00 -6.48
CA GLU A 55 -6.87 -10.47 -5.90
C GLU A 55 -7.86 -9.32 -5.67
N THR A 56 -7.34 -8.09 -5.48
CA THR A 56 -8.16 -6.90 -5.21
C THR A 56 -7.72 -5.73 -6.07
N LYS A 57 -8.68 -5.09 -6.72
CA LYS A 57 -8.43 -3.91 -7.53
C LYS A 57 -8.14 -2.71 -6.63
N HIS A 58 -7.09 -1.97 -6.95
CA HIS A 58 -6.79 -0.70 -6.30
C HIS A 58 -7.79 0.37 -6.75
N THR A 59 -8.56 0.96 -5.85
CA THR A 59 -9.60 1.93 -6.19
C THR A 59 -9.48 3.25 -5.43
N PHE A 60 -10.15 4.27 -5.96
CA PHE A 60 -10.36 5.58 -5.35
C PHE A 60 -11.85 5.87 -5.21
N CYS A 61 -12.23 6.51 -4.11
CA CYS A 61 -13.59 7.00 -3.89
C CYS A 61 -13.87 8.19 -4.83
N ALA A 62 -15.05 8.20 -5.46
CA ALA A 62 -15.47 9.28 -6.36
C ALA A 62 -15.35 10.67 -5.69
N GLU A 63 -15.79 10.80 -4.44
CA GLU A 63 -15.71 12.06 -3.69
C GLU A 63 -14.27 12.57 -3.50
N VAL A 64 -13.30 11.67 -3.37
CA VAL A 64 -11.89 12.05 -3.20
C VAL A 64 -11.33 12.57 -4.51
N VAL A 65 -11.69 11.92 -5.62
CA VAL A 65 -11.29 12.34 -6.98
C VAL A 65 -11.90 13.72 -7.31
N GLU A 66 -13.16 13.94 -6.98
CA GLU A 66 -13.82 15.25 -7.16
C GLU A 66 -13.14 16.34 -6.35
N LYS A 67 -12.73 16.03 -5.12
CA LYS A 67 -12.00 16.95 -4.26
C LYS A 67 -10.63 17.34 -4.83
N VAL A 68 -9.91 16.38 -5.40
CA VAL A 68 -8.65 16.65 -6.13
C VAL A 68 -8.93 17.51 -7.35
N LYS A 69 -9.97 17.21 -8.13
CA LYS A 69 -10.38 18.02 -9.29
C LYS A 69 -10.63 19.47 -8.89
N ALA A 70 -11.35 19.71 -7.80
CA ALA A 70 -11.57 21.05 -7.28
C ALA A 70 -10.27 21.76 -6.85
N SER A 71 -9.31 21.02 -6.27
CA SER A 71 -7.98 21.55 -5.91
C SER A 71 -7.13 21.88 -7.14
N VAL A 72 -7.17 21.02 -8.16
CA VAL A 72 -6.49 21.22 -9.46
C VAL A 72 -7.04 22.42 -10.21
N SER A 73 -8.36 22.65 -10.21
CA SER A 73 -8.97 23.83 -10.83
C SER A 73 -8.59 25.15 -10.14
N LYS A 74 -8.24 25.10 -8.84
CA LYS A 74 -7.71 26.27 -8.10
C LYS A 74 -6.22 26.50 -8.36
N SER A 75 -5.51 25.52 -8.90
CA SER A 75 -4.09 25.64 -9.25
C SER A 75 -3.95 26.28 -10.62
N ASP A 76 -3.11 27.32 -10.73
CA ASP A 76 -2.85 28.04 -12.00
C ASP A 76 -1.96 27.24 -12.97
N LYS A 77 -1.50 26.05 -12.57
CA LYS A 77 -0.57 25.23 -13.34
C LYS A 77 -1.31 24.41 -14.40
N LYS A 78 -1.29 24.87 -15.65
CA LYS A 78 -1.92 24.18 -16.80
C LYS A 78 -1.41 22.76 -17.02
N GLU A 79 -0.13 22.51 -16.76
CA GLU A 79 0.48 21.18 -16.93
C GLU A 79 -0.19 20.13 -16.02
N VAL A 80 -0.44 20.52 -14.78
CA VAL A 80 -1.06 19.70 -13.73
C VAL A 80 -2.51 19.39 -14.06
N GLN A 81 -3.23 20.38 -14.62
CA GLN A 81 -4.60 20.19 -15.08
C GLN A 81 -4.68 19.17 -16.23
N GLN A 82 -3.78 19.29 -17.21
CA GLN A 82 -3.73 18.35 -18.34
C GLN A 82 -3.33 16.95 -17.91
N GLU A 83 -2.33 16.83 -17.03
CA GLU A 83 -1.89 15.55 -16.49
C GLU A 83 -2.99 14.90 -15.66
N PHE A 84 -3.64 15.65 -14.76
CA PHE A 84 -4.76 15.16 -13.97
C PHE A 84 -5.88 14.62 -14.85
N GLN A 85 -6.26 15.35 -15.92
CA GLN A 85 -7.33 14.90 -16.82
C GLN A 85 -6.97 13.57 -17.51
N ARG A 86 -5.73 13.43 -17.99
CA ARG A 86 -5.26 12.17 -18.61
C ARG A 86 -5.33 11.00 -17.64
N VAL A 87 -4.87 11.20 -16.41
CA VAL A 87 -4.89 10.18 -15.36
C VAL A 87 -6.33 9.84 -14.95
N LEU A 88 -7.20 10.85 -14.84
CA LEU A 88 -8.61 10.68 -14.53
C LEU A 88 -9.32 9.82 -15.58
N ASP A 89 -9.11 10.11 -16.86
CA ASP A 89 -9.71 9.37 -17.96
C ASP A 89 -9.27 7.90 -17.93
N GLN A 90 -7.99 7.64 -17.67
CA GLN A 90 -7.45 6.28 -17.53
C GLN A 90 -8.04 5.55 -16.32
N LEU A 91 -8.11 6.20 -15.15
CA LEU A 91 -8.70 5.62 -13.95
C LEU A 91 -10.18 5.27 -14.16
N SER A 92 -10.93 6.13 -14.85
CA SER A 92 -12.33 5.89 -15.17
C SER A 92 -12.51 4.74 -16.16
N GLN A 93 -11.75 4.74 -17.27
CA GLN A 93 -11.84 3.70 -18.31
C GLN A 93 -11.51 2.30 -17.76
N LEU A 94 -10.51 2.24 -16.88
CA LEU A 94 -10.09 0.99 -16.26
C LEU A 94 -10.94 0.65 -15.03
N GLY A 95 -11.89 1.49 -14.61
CA GLY A 95 -12.81 1.25 -13.49
C GLY A 95 -12.16 1.28 -12.11
N HIS A 96 -11.15 2.12 -11.90
CA HIS A 96 -10.49 2.33 -10.61
C HIS A 96 -11.22 3.35 -9.72
N ILE A 97 -12.38 3.85 -10.14
CA ILE A 97 -13.21 4.77 -9.36
C ILE A 97 -14.42 4.01 -8.82
N THR A 98 -14.70 4.15 -7.53
CA THR A 98 -15.83 3.52 -6.85
C THR A 98 -16.76 4.55 -6.25
N ASP A 99 -18.06 4.25 -6.26
CA ASP A 99 -19.12 5.10 -5.68
C ASP A 99 -19.20 4.97 -4.15
N THR A 100 -18.38 4.11 -3.55
CA THR A 100 -18.28 3.98 -2.09
C THR A 100 -17.65 5.23 -1.47
N SER A 101 -18.29 5.77 -0.43
CA SER A 101 -17.75 6.91 0.31
C SER A 101 -16.55 6.50 1.16
N LEU A 102 -15.66 7.46 1.41
CA LEU A 102 -14.54 7.28 2.32
C LEU A 102 -15.02 7.01 3.75
N ASP A 103 -16.12 7.65 4.16
CA ASP A 103 -16.73 7.44 5.47
C ASP A 103 -17.15 5.99 5.66
N THR A 104 -17.74 5.37 4.64
CA THR A 104 -18.05 3.94 4.65
C THR A 104 -16.81 3.08 4.92
N HIS A 105 -15.68 3.39 4.27
CA HIS A 105 -14.42 2.67 4.49
C HIS A 105 -13.79 2.90 5.87
N LEU A 106 -14.13 4.00 6.55
CA LEU A 106 -13.62 4.33 7.89
C LEU A 106 -14.49 3.73 8.98
N CYS A 107 -15.80 3.66 8.75
CA CYS A 107 -16.79 3.16 9.68
C CYS A 107 -17.11 1.67 9.53
N THR A 108 -16.49 0.99 8.56
CA THR A 108 -16.56 -0.48 8.49
C THR A 108 -15.96 -1.11 9.74
N GLU A 109 -16.61 -2.16 10.23
CA GLU A 109 -16.12 -2.92 11.37
C GLU A 109 -14.71 -3.48 11.09
N ILE A 110 -13.86 -3.44 12.11
CA ILE A 110 -12.54 -4.06 12.03
C ILE A 110 -12.72 -5.57 12.23
N ASP A 111 -12.59 -6.32 11.14
CA ASP A 111 -12.60 -7.77 11.20
C ASP A 111 -11.45 -8.26 12.10
N LYS A 112 -11.81 -9.02 13.14
CA LYS A 112 -10.83 -9.76 13.93
C LYS A 112 -10.34 -10.91 13.08
N VAL A 113 -9.13 -10.78 12.53
CA VAL A 113 -8.44 -11.91 11.92
C VAL A 113 -8.14 -12.91 13.04
N ILE A 114 -8.99 -13.93 13.17
CA ILE A 114 -8.67 -15.10 13.99
C ILE A 114 -7.52 -15.81 13.26
N LEU A 115 -6.30 -15.58 13.75
CA LEU A 115 -5.14 -16.34 13.29
C LEU A 115 -5.37 -17.80 13.68
N ASN A 116 -5.90 -18.61 12.76
CA ASN A 116 -6.05 -20.03 12.99
C ASN A 116 -4.65 -20.63 13.28
N PRO A 117 -4.37 -21.10 14.51
CA PRO A 117 -3.08 -21.68 14.86
C PRO A 117 -2.85 -23.01 14.12
N SER A 118 -3.90 -23.56 13.51
CA SER A 118 -3.90 -24.85 12.82
C SER A 118 -3.40 -24.81 11.38
N ARG A 119 -2.99 -23.66 10.82
CA ARG A 119 -2.24 -23.67 9.56
C ARG A 119 -0.85 -24.20 9.88
N PRO A 120 -0.46 -25.41 9.44
CA PRO A 120 0.90 -25.88 9.62
C PRO A 120 1.81 -24.84 8.97
N ARG A 121 2.65 -24.21 9.78
CA ARG A 121 3.77 -23.40 9.29
C ARG A 121 4.59 -24.38 8.46
N ASP A 122 4.41 -24.34 7.15
CA ASP A 122 5.10 -25.24 6.25
C ASP A 122 6.59 -24.86 6.27
N GLN A 123 7.30 -25.46 7.22
CA GLN A 123 8.69 -25.14 7.59
C GLN A 123 9.64 -25.31 6.39
N ARG A 124 9.18 -26.04 5.36
CA ARG A 124 9.84 -26.26 4.07
C ARG A 124 10.01 -24.96 3.27
N VAL A 125 9.06 -24.02 3.36
CA VAL A 125 9.11 -22.75 2.61
C VAL A 125 10.06 -21.73 3.29
N LEU A 126 10.20 -21.80 4.62
CA LEU A 126 11.15 -20.98 5.37
C LEU A 126 12.61 -21.39 5.11
N ALA A 127 12.88 -22.69 4.94
CA ALA A 127 14.22 -23.18 4.58
C ALA A 127 14.66 -22.77 3.17
N ALA A 128 13.72 -22.64 2.22
CA ALA A 128 14.02 -22.28 0.84
C ALA A 128 14.49 -20.83 0.66
N LYS A 129 14.11 -19.92 1.58
CA LYS A 129 14.43 -18.47 1.47
C LYS A 129 15.82 -18.08 1.99
N PHE A 130 16.47 -18.95 2.77
CA PHE A 130 17.86 -18.72 3.20
C PHE A 130 18.90 -19.35 2.25
N ASN A 131 18.45 -20.12 1.24
CA ASN A 131 19.34 -20.87 0.36
C ASN A 131 19.47 -20.29 -1.06
N SER A 132 18.81 -19.17 -1.39
CA SER A 132 18.87 -18.54 -2.72
C SER A 132 20.14 -17.71 -2.97
N GLY A 133 21.17 -17.83 -2.11
CA GLY A 133 22.32 -16.93 -2.10
C GLY A 133 23.70 -17.54 -2.31
N ARG A 134 23.86 -18.85 -2.56
CA ARG A 134 25.19 -19.43 -2.84
C ARG A 134 25.16 -20.55 -3.88
N GLY A 135 25.74 -20.21 -5.04
CA GLY A 135 26.65 -21.02 -5.83
C GLY A 135 26.37 -22.51 -6.02
N ARG A 136 26.24 -22.89 -7.29
CA ARG A 136 26.57 -24.23 -7.81
C ARG A 136 27.84 -24.78 -7.15
N GLY A 137 27.76 -25.99 -6.62
CA GLY A 137 28.91 -26.77 -6.17
C GLY A 137 28.42 -27.88 -5.24
N GLY A 138 28.63 -29.13 -5.63
CA GLY A 138 28.20 -30.30 -4.88
C GLY A 138 28.93 -30.51 -3.55
N ASP A 139 28.70 -31.71 -3.01
CA ASP A 139 29.37 -32.35 -1.87
C ASP A 139 28.75 -32.15 -0.47
N TYR A 140 28.14 -33.26 -0.03
CA TYR A 140 27.92 -33.84 1.31
C TYR A 140 27.75 -32.92 2.55
N PRO A 141 26.83 -33.28 3.49
CA PRO A 141 26.66 -32.53 4.72
C PRO A 141 27.91 -32.63 5.61
N ARG A 142 28.58 -31.49 5.85
CA ARG A 142 29.59 -31.36 6.91
C ARG A 142 28.89 -31.44 8.28
N PRO A 143 29.41 -32.20 9.25
CA PRO A 143 28.92 -32.16 10.63
C PRO A 143 29.17 -30.78 11.22
N LEU A 144 28.16 -30.24 11.92
CA LEU A 144 28.28 -28.99 12.68
C LEU A 144 29.33 -29.16 13.80
N PRO A 145 30.22 -28.18 14.05
CA PRO A 145 31.13 -28.25 15.18
C PRO A 145 30.34 -28.20 16.49
N GLN A 146 30.53 -29.23 17.31
CA GLN A 146 29.92 -29.38 18.62
C GLN A 146 30.45 -28.27 19.55
N ARG A 147 29.55 -27.45 20.11
CA ARG A 147 29.94 -26.43 21.09
C ARG A 147 30.51 -27.11 22.33
N GLN A 148 31.76 -26.82 22.63
CA GLN A 148 32.46 -27.30 23.82
C GLN A 148 31.87 -26.61 25.05
N GLY A 149 31.32 -27.39 25.99
CA GLY A 149 30.76 -26.90 27.25
C GLY A 149 29.41 -27.49 27.67
N LEU A 150 28.77 -28.34 26.86
CA LEU A 150 27.50 -29.00 27.20
C LEU A 150 27.71 -30.47 27.60
N ARG A 151 28.65 -30.75 28.52
CA ARG A 151 28.86 -32.09 29.09
C ARG A 151 29.06 -32.13 30.60
N ASP A 152 29.07 -31.00 31.30
CA ASP A 152 29.39 -30.97 32.74
C ASP A 152 28.18 -30.66 33.64
N MET A 153 26.96 -30.97 33.18
CA MET A 153 25.73 -30.84 33.97
C MET A 153 24.94 -32.16 33.97
N GLU A 154 25.59 -33.24 34.39
CA GLU A 154 24.95 -34.43 34.95
C GLU A 154 25.59 -34.76 36.31
#